data_AF-A0AAD8M2T5-F1
#
_entry.id   AF-A0AAD8M2T5-F1
#
_cell.length_a   1.000
_cell.length_b   1.000
_cell.length_c   1.000
_cell.angle_alpha   90.00
_cell.angle_beta   90.00
_cell.angle_gamma   90.00
#
_symmetry.space_group_name_H-M   'P 1'
#
loop_
_entity.id
_entity.type
_entity.pdbx_description
1 polymer ?
#
loop_
_entity_poly.entity_id
_entity_poly.type
_entity_poly.pdbx_seq_one_letter_code
_entity_poly.pdbx_strand_id
1 'polypeptide(L)'
;MIDDSFPLVQFKFTDSWVIKWLSIGHDYIWFMQMDSDDDRHFYDGSILDDNKKTNYKILNESDIQKIQKEDNTRVCSLLSVPKTSACILLCHYKWNVESLLDTWLADEERVIKDAGLARKGLETSISDSIEFTCGICFDVFPAHDKIIKSYDHVYCTTCLGTDISIAIDEGPGCLSLRCPDPKCNAPFGEDIVNLLVSEECKRKYYQYFVRAYVEGNSNVKWCPAPDCSSVIQYIGANGGKWSL
;
A
#
# COMPACT_ATOMS: atom_id res chain seq x y z
N MET A 1 -14.88 -44.88 -6.94
CA MET A 1 -16.16 -44.23 -6.58
C MET A 1 -15.89 -43.23 -5.47
N ILE A 2 -15.40 -42.05 -5.82
CA ILE A 2 -15.64 -40.79 -5.12
C ILE A 2 -15.75 -39.74 -6.24
N ASP A 3 -16.75 -38.88 -6.10
CA ASP A 3 -17.44 -38.07 -7.08
C ASP A 3 -16.80 -36.67 -7.14
N ASP A 4 -16.05 -36.37 -8.21
CA ASP A 4 -15.44 -35.04 -8.44
C ASP A 4 -16.43 -34.12 -9.16
N SER A 5 -17.49 -33.74 -8.45
CA SER A 5 -18.40 -32.68 -8.87
C SER A 5 -17.98 -31.35 -8.22
N PHE A 6 -17.13 -30.57 -8.91
CA PHE A 6 -16.95 -29.14 -8.64
C PHE A 6 -17.56 -28.29 -9.78
N PRO A 7 -18.22 -27.16 -9.45
CA PRO A 7 -19.15 -26.51 -10.37
C PRO A 7 -18.44 -25.79 -11.53
N LEU A 8 -18.94 -26.02 -12.74
CA LEU A 8 -18.65 -25.22 -13.92
C LEU A 8 -19.16 -23.78 -13.69
N VAL A 9 -18.25 -22.81 -13.59
CA VAL A 9 -18.63 -21.39 -13.67
C VAL A 9 -18.57 -20.97 -15.14
N GLN A 10 -19.75 -20.83 -15.75
CA GLN A 10 -19.89 -20.31 -17.10
C GLN A 10 -19.97 -18.79 -17.07
N PHE A 11 -19.06 -18.11 -17.78
CA PHE A 11 -19.21 -16.69 -18.11
C PHE A 11 -19.58 -16.55 -19.58
N LYS A 12 -20.71 -15.86 -19.86
CA LYS A 12 -21.12 -15.51 -21.22
C LYS A 12 -20.52 -14.14 -21.58
N PHE A 13 -19.66 -14.12 -22.60
CA PHE A 13 -19.29 -12.93 -23.33
C PHE A 13 -19.47 -13.24 -24.82
N THR A 14 -20.50 -12.65 -25.43
CA THR A 14 -20.80 -12.62 -26.88
C THR A 14 -20.55 -13.90 -27.69
N ASP A 15 -21.60 -14.70 -27.90
CA ASP A 15 -21.86 -15.73 -28.95
C ASP A 15 -20.73 -16.55 -29.61
N SER A 16 -19.59 -16.79 -28.96
CA SER A 16 -18.64 -17.82 -29.43
C SER A 16 -17.80 -18.43 -28.30
N TRP A 17 -17.76 -19.76 -28.23
CA TRP A 17 -16.97 -20.51 -27.26
C TRP A 17 -15.50 -20.57 -27.70
N VAL A 18 -14.59 -19.92 -26.96
CA VAL A 18 -13.15 -20.18 -27.07
C VAL A 18 -12.64 -20.64 -25.72
N ILE A 19 -12.31 -21.93 -25.61
CA ILE A 19 -11.57 -22.48 -24.47
C ILE A 19 -10.09 -22.21 -24.74
N LYS A 20 -9.42 -21.43 -23.89
CA LYS A 20 -7.96 -21.32 -23.93
C LYS A 20 -7.36 -21.62 -22.57
N TRP A 21 -6.74 -22.79 -22.48
CA TRP A 21 -5.81 -23.16 -21.44
C TRP A 21 -4.45 -22.50 -21.73
N LEU A 22 -3.76 -22.00 -20.70
CA LEU A 22 -2.33 -21.69 -20.80
C LEU A 22 -1.58 -22.56 -19.79
N SER A 23 -1.11 -23.71 -20.26
CA SER A 23 -0.01 -24.45 -19.66
C SER A 23 1.29 -23.94 -20.26
N ILE A 24 2.30 -23.79 -19.40
CA ILE A 24 3.69 -23.43 -19.72
C ILE A 24 4.33 -24.54 -20.56
N GLY A 25 5.15 -24.20 -21.56
CA GLY A 25 6.01 -25.17 -22.25
C GLY A 25 6.70 -24.65 -23.51
N HIS A 26 8.03 -24.66 -23.47
CA HIS A 26 9.01 -24.49 -24.55
C HIS A 26 8.67 -25.29 -25.84
N ASP A 27 8.92 -24.72 -27.03
CA ASP A 27 9.89 -25.27 -27.99
C ASP A 27 9.93 -24.50 -29.32
N TYR A 28 11.15 -24.15 -29.72
CA TYR A 28 11.48 -23.73 -31.08
C TYR A 28 11.37 -24.94 -32.00
N ILE A 29 10.54 -24.87 -33.04
CA ILE A 29 10.61 -25.78 -34.17
C ILE A 29 10.87 -24.96 -35.43
N TRP A 30 12.11 -25.05 -35.91
CA TRP A 30 12.48 -24.74 -37.28
C TRP A 30 11.92 -25.82 -38.20
N PHE A 31 11.05 -25.45 -39.14
CA PHE A 31 10.84 -26.23 -40.36
C PHE A 31 11.19 -25.37 -41.56
N MET A 32 12.31 -25.74 -42.21
CA MET A 32 12.59 -25.38 -43.60
C MET A 32 11.55 -26.08 -44.48
N GLN A 33 10.87 -25.34 -45.34
CA GLN A 33 9.96 -25.91 -46.34
C GLN A 33 10.59 -25.66 -47.71
N MET A 34 10.98 -26.75 -48.39
CA MET A 34 11.44 -26.72 -49.78
C MET A 34 10.26 -26.57 -50.73
N ASP A 35 10.56 -25.89 -51.84
CA ASP A 35 9.66 -25.29 -52.83
C ASP A 35 8.71 -26.27 -53.52
N SER A 36 7.47 -25.81 -53.75
CA SER A 36 6.69 -26.13 -54.95
C SER A 36 5.57 -25.10 -55.08
N ASP A 37 5.59 -24.41 -56.22
CA ASP A 37 4.68 -23.37 -56.68
C ASP A 37 3.19 -23.70 -56.49
N ASP A 38 2.42 -22.79 -55.88
CA ASP A 38 1.20 -22.19 -56.47
C ASP A 38 0.61 -21.11 -55.53
N ASP A 39 0.11 -20.03 -56.10
CA ASP A 39 -0.24 -18.75 -55.49
C ASP A 39 -1.13 -18.81 -54.22
N ARG A 40 -0.78 -18.01 -53.19
CA ARG A 40 -1.75 -17.12 -52.47
C ARG A 40 -1.17 -16.30 -51.30
N HIS A 41 -1.35 -14.98 -51.45
CA HIS A 41 -1.42 -13.92 -50.42
C HIS A 41 -0.21 -13.69 -49.50
N PHE A 42 0.58 -12.66 -49.87
CA PHE A 42 1.37 -11.87 -48.93
C PHE A 42 0.42 -11.19 -47.93
N TYR A 43 0.19 -11.80 -46.77
CA TYR A 43 -0.26 -11.05 -45.60
C TYR A 43 0.92 -10.23 -45.13
N ASP A 44 0.94 -8.98 -45.58
CA ASP A 44 1.69 -7.91 -44.95
C ASP A 44 1.26 -7.86 -43.47
N GLY A 45 2.12 -8.37 -42.59
CA GLY A 45 1.96 -8.36 -41.14
C GLY A 45 2.19 -6.97 -40.53
N SER A 46 1.83 -5.90 -41.24
CA SER A 46 1.72 -4.56 -40.68
C SER A 46 0.25 -4.17 -40.55
N ILE A 47 -0.30 -4.44 -39.37
CA ILE A 47 -1.16 -3.57 -38.55
C ILE A 47 -1.32 -4.34 -37.24
N LEU A 48 -0.29 -4.25 -36.38
CA LEU A 48 -0.58 -4.13 -34.97
C LEU A 48 -1.28 -2.78 -34.85
N ASP A 49 -2.57 -2.80 -34.57
CA ASP A 49 -3.39 -1.60 -34.36
C ASP A 49 -2.85 -0.85 -33.14
N ASP A 50 -1.86 0.01 -33.39
CA ASP A 50 -1.08 0.81 -32.45
C ASP A 50 -1.89 1.99 -31.87
N ASN A 51 -3.23 1.88 -31.79
CA ASN A 51 -4.08 3.02 -31.44
C ASN A 51 -5.31 2.75 -30.57
N LYS A 52 -5.38 1.61 -29.88
CA LYS A 52 -6.23 1.54 -28.67
C LYS A 52 -5.46 2.15 -27.50
N LYS A 53 -5.67 3.44 -27.25
CA LYS A 53 -5.34 4.05 -25.94
C LYS A 53 -6.00 3.21 -24.86
N THR A 54 -5.24 2.37 -24.19
CA THR A 54 -5.74 1.62 -23.04
C THR A 54 -6.05 2.64 -21.95
N ASN A 55 -7.31 2.73 -21.53
CA ASN A 55 -7.74 3.60 -20.43
C ASN A 55 -7.30 3.04 -19.07
N TYR A 56 -6.25 2.22 -19.03
CA TYR A 56 -5.73 1.60 -17.83
C TYR A 56 -4.22 1.35 -17.95
N LYS A 57 -3.57 1.28 -16.79
CA LYS A 57 -2.16 0.97 -16.62
C LYS A 57 -2.02 -0.16 -15.60
N ILE A 58 -1.09 -1.07 -15.86
CA ILE A 58 -0.69 -2.11 -14.91
C ILE A 58 0.45 -1.55 -14.08
N LEU A 59 0.34 -1.69 -12.76
CA LEU A 59 1.29 -1.26 -11.75
C LEU A 59 1.77 -2.49 -10.99
N ASN A 60 3.06 -2.53 -10.66
CA ASN A 60 3.61 -3.48 -9.68
C ASN A 60 3.76 -2.80 -8.31
N GLU A 61 4.21 -3.55 -7.30
CA GLU A 61 4.43 -3.02 -5.94
C GLU A 61 5.41 -1.83 -5.91
N SER A 62 6.46 -1.85 -6.73
CA SER A 62 7.44 -0.77 -6.78
C SER A 62 6.86 0.52 -7.39
N ASP A 63 5.96 0.39 -8.37
CA ASP A 63 5.22 1.52 -8.92
C ASP A 63 4.30 2.14 -7.85
N ILE A 64 3.62 1.30 -7.07
CA ILE A 64 2.74 1.77 -5.99
C ILE A 64 3.54 2.50 -4.92
N GLN A 65 4.67 1.93 -4.48
CA GLN A 65 5.55 2.59 -3.52
C GLN A 65 6.05 3.95 -4.03
N LYS A 66 6.32 4.05 -5.33
CA LYS A 66 6.71 5.32 -5.96
C LYS A 66 5.57 6.34 -5.90
N ILE A 67 4.35 5.93 -6.27
CA ILE A 67 3.16 6.80 -6.20
C ILE A 67 2.91 7.23 -4.76
N GLN A 68 2.97 6.32 -3.79
CA GLN A 68 2.81 6.64 -2.37
C GLN A 68 3.82 7.68 -1.89
N LYS A 69 5.09 7.57 -2.32
CA LYS A 69 6.14 8.55 -2.01
C LYS A 69 5.89 9.91 -2.68
N GLU A 70 5.39 9.90 -3.91
CA GLU A 70 5.03 11.11 -4.66
C GLU A 70 3.85 11.84 -4.00
N ASP A 71 2.77 11.11 -3.67
CA ASP A 71 1.62 11.66 -2.96
C ASP A 71 2.00 12.17 -1.57
N ASN A 72 2.82 11.43 -0.83
CA ASN A 72 3.35 11.89 0.46
C ASN A 72 4.16 13.18 0.30
N THR A 73 5.03 13.26 -0.71
CA THR A 73 5.81 14.46 -0.99
C THR A 73 4.90 15.64 -1.38
N ARG A 74 3.89 15.39 -2.20
CA ARG A 74 2.89 16.38 -2.61
C ARG A 74 2.12 16.94 -1.41
N VAL A 75 1.59 16.06 -0.56
CA VAL A 75 0.85 16.46 0.65
C VAL A 75 1.77 17.20 1.64
N CYS A 76 2.98 16.70 1.85
CA CYS A 76 4.01 17.36 2.67
C CYS A 76 4.25 18.81 2.21
N SER A 77 4.40 19.03 0.90
CA SER A 77 4.60 20.37 0.35
C SER A 77 3.35 21.25 0.41
N LEU A 78 2.17 20.71 0.09
CA LEU A 78 0.92 21.49 0.06
C LEU A 78 0.44 21.89 1.46
N LEU A 79 0.52 20.98 2.42
CA LEU A 79 0.06 21.20 3.80
C LEU A 79 1.16 21.77 4.70
N SER A 80 2.40 21.86 4.21
CA SER A 80 3.57 22.29 5.00
C SER A 80 3.77 21.48 6.28
N VAL A 81 3.53 20.17 6.22
CA VAL A 81 3.70 19.24 7.34
C VAL A 81 4.89 18.30 7.10
N PRO A 82 5.50 17.71 8.15
CA PRO A 82 6.53 16.70 7.99
C PRO A 82 6.05 15.48 7.17
N LYS A 83 6.98 14.80 6.47
CA LYS A 83 6.66 13.60 5.67
C LYS A 83 6.03 12.47 6.49
N THR A 84 6.37 12.35 7.77
CA THR A 84 5.76 11.38 8.69
C THR A 84 4.29 11.74 8.94
N SER A 85 4.01 13.01 9.24
CA SER A 85 2.65 13.53 9.39
C SER A 85 1.82 13.40 8.11
N ALA A 86 2.38 13.73 6.94
CA ALA A 86 1.68 13.60 5.66
C ALA A 86 1.33 12.12 5.35
N CYS A 87 2.23 11.18 5.64
CA CYS A 87 1.98 9.75 5.50
C CYS A 87 0.81 9.27 6.40
N ILE A 88 0.78 9.72 7.66
CA ILE A 88 -0.29 9.40 8.61
C ILE A 88 -1.63 9.97 8.12
N LEU A 89 -1.63 11.22 7.64
CA LEU A 89 -2.83 11.86 7.07
C LEU A 89 -3.32 11.08 5.85
N LEU A 90 -2.43 10.70 4.93
CA LEU A 90 -2.79 9.88 3.77
C LEU A 90 -3.42 8.55 4.18
N CYS A 91 -2.87 7.85 5.18
CA CYS A 91 -3.46 6.62 5.68
C CYS A 91 -4.85 6.86 6.30
N HIS A 92 -5.01 7.91 7.10
CA HIS A 92 -6.28 8.28 7.72
C HIS A 92 -7.38 8.58 6.70
N TYR A 93 -7.01 9.23 5.59
CA TYR A 93 -7.91 9.57 4.48
C TYR A 93 -7.94 8.51 3.37
N LYS A 94 -7.44 7.30 3.64
CA LYS A 94 -7.45 6.16 2.71
C LYS A 94 -6.86 6.51 1.34
N TRP A 95 -5.78 7.29 1.33
CA TRP A 95 -5.08 7.75 0.13
C TRP A 95 -5.92 8.62 -0.81
N ASN A 96 -7.04 9.18 -0.34
CA ASN A 96 -7.79 10.18 -1.09
C ASN A 96 -7.22 11.58 -0.82
N VAL A 97 -6.30 12.01 -1.69
CA VAL A 97 -5.62 13.31 -1.59
C VAL A 97 -6.61 14.48 -1.67
N GLU A 98 -7.58 14.41 -2.58
CA GLU A 98 -8.57 15.49 -2.78
C GLU A 98 -9.41 15.69 -1.51
N SER A 99 -9.95 14.61 -0.96
CA SER A 99 -10.73 14.66 0.29
C SER A 99 -9.92 15.18 1.48
N LEU A 100 -8.64 14.80 1.58
CA LEU A 100 -7.73 15.34 2.59
C LEU A 100 -7.57 16.86 2.44
N LEU A 101 -7.26 17.33 1.22
CA LEU A 101 -7.05 18.75 0.95
C LEU A 101 -8.32 19.57 1.23
N ASP A 102 -9.48 19.11 0.76
CA ASP A 102 -10.75 19.79 0.99
C ASP A 102 -11.09 19.90 2.48
N THR A 103 -10.88 18.81 3.24
CA THR A 103 -11.15 18.81 4.69
C THR A 103 -10.14 19.67 5.45
N TRP A 104 -8.87 19.64 5.05
CA TRP A 104 -7.82 20.49 5.63
C TRP A 104 -8.11 21.97 5.42
N LEU A 105 -8.51 22.35 4.21
CA LEU A 105 -8.87 23.74 3.88
C LEU A 105 -10.10 24.21 4.66
N ALA A 106 -11.03 23.30 4.99
CA ALA A 106 -12.21 23.61 5.78
C ALA A 106 -11.89 23.80 7.27
N ASP A 107 -11.12 22.88 7.87
CA ASP A 107 -10.78 22.91 9.30
C ASP A 107 -9.49 22.12 9.60
N GLU A 108 -8.34 22.80 9.42
CA GLU A 108 -7.01 22.23 9.70
C GLU A 108 -6.88 21.70 11.14
N GLU A 109 -7.37 22.44 12.13
CA GLU A 109 -7.21 22.07 13.54
C GLU A 109 -7.92 20.77 13.86
N ARG A 110 -9.13 20.59 13.31
CA ARG A 110 -9.86 19.34 13.42
C ARG A 110 -9.11 18.19 12.75
N VAL A 111 -8.60 18.38 11.53
CA VAL A 111 -7.86 17.32 10.82
C VAL A 111 -6.64 16.84 11.60
N ILE A 112 -5.86 17.80 12.13
CA ILE A 112 -4.68 17.50 12.95
C ILE A 112 -5.09 16.72 14.21
N LYS A 113 -6.14 17.16 14.90
CA LYS A 113 -6.63 16.52 16.13
C LYS A 113 -7.17 15.11 15.87
N ASP A 114 -7.99 14.93 14.84
CA ASP A 114 -8.61 13.65 14.49
C ASP A 114 -7.52 12.63 14.09
N ALA A 115 -6.48 13.07 13.37
CA ALA A 115 -5.31 12.26 13.04
C ALA A 115 -4.36 12.02 14.24
N GLY A 116 -4.58 12.69 15.38
CA GLY A 116 -3.77 12.56 16.58
C GLY A 116 -2.38 13.20 16.46
N LEU A 117 -2.22 14.16 15.56
CA LEU A 117 -0.95 14.84 15.26
C LEU A 117 -0.72 16.07 16.15
N ALA A 118 0.56 16.36 16.39
CA ALA A 118 0.97 17.52 17.19
C ALA A 118 1.06 18.74 16.27
N ARG A 119 0.40 19.86 16.61
CA ARG A 119 0.51 21.12 15.83
C ARG A 119 1.92 21.69 15.77
N LYS A 120 2.73 21.40 16.79
CA LYS A 120 4.12 21.85 16.87
C LYS A 120 4.96 20.61 17.04
N GLY A 121 5.90 20.43 16.11
CA GLY A 121 6.80 19.28 16.07
C GLY A 121 7.32 18.99 17.47
N LEU A 122 7.34 17.70 17.80
CA LEU A 122 7.92 17.13 19.00
C LEU A 122 9.05 18.04 19.51
N GLU A 123 8.77 18.85 20.54
CA GLU A 123 9.87 19.40 21.30
C GLU A 123 10.45 18.18 21.99
N THR A 124 11.53 17.65 21.39
CA THR A 124 12.46 16.77 22.06
C THR A 124 13.06 17.60 23.18
N SER A 125 12.30 17.84 24.24
CA SER A 125 12.86 18.15 25.54
C SER A 125 13.65 16.91 25.91
N ILE A 126 14.95 17.00 25.65
CA ILE A 126 15.94 16.13 26.25
C ILE A 126 15.78 16.44 27.74
N SER A 127 15.09 15.57 28.45
CA SER A 127 15.04 15.65 29.89
C SER A 127 16.44 15.33 30.39
N ASP A 128 17.04 16.22 31.18
CA ASP A 128 18.34 16.01 31.85
C ASP A 128 18.30 14.87 32.88
N SER A 129 17.16 14.19 33.02
CA SER A 129 16.98 13.02 33.87
C SER A 129 17.91 11.90 33.43
N ILE A 130 18.62 11.31 34.40
CA ILE A 130 19.58 10.22 34.21
C ILE A 130 18.87 8.87 33.95
N GLU A 131 17.57 8.79 34.22
CA GLU A 131 16.74 7.59 34.10
C GLU A 131 15.30 7.92 33.67
N PHE A 132 14.59 6.93 33.14
CA PHE A 132 13.17 7.01 32.80
C PHE A 132 12.44 5.73 33.23
N THR A 133 11.13 5.83 33.47
CA THR A 133 10.27 4.67 33.75
C THR A 133 9.44 4.34 32.52
N CYS A 134 9.44 3.08 32.08
CA CYS A 134 8.65 2.65 30.94
C CYS A 134 7.15 2.60 31.29
N GLY A 135 6.29 3.20 30.46
CA GLY A 135 4.83 3.18 30.65
C GLY A 135 4.14 1.82 30.43
N ILE A 136 4.87 0.77 30.03
CA ILE A 136 4.32 -0.58 29.80
C ILE A 136 4.81 -1.56 30.88
N CYS A 137 6.13 -1.76 31.01
CA CYS A 137 6.67 -2.70 31.99
C CYS A 137 6.91 -2.09 33.38
N PHE A 138 6.84 -0.76 33.51
CA PHE A 138 7.10 -0.01 34.75
C PHE A 138 8.53 -0.15 35.30
N ASP A 139 9.46 -0.74 34.55
CA ASP A 139 10.87 -0.78 34.91
C ASP A 139 11.56 0.58 34.69
N VAL A 140 12.64 0.81 35.43
CA VAL A 140 13.49 1.99 35.34
C VAL A 140 14.70 1.68 34.48
N PHE A 141 14.94 2.54 33.49
CA PHE A 141 16.03 2.41 32.53
C PHE A 141 16.91 3.66 32.54
N PRO A 142 18.21 3.52 32.27
CA PRO A 142 19.09 4.66 32.08
C PRO A 142 18.65 5.54 30.90
N ALA A 143 18.83 6.85 31.01
CA ALA A 143 18.48 7.80 29.95
C ALA A 143 19.37 7.71 28.69
N HIS A 144 20.49 6.98 28.76
CA HIS A 144 21.31 6.68 27.59
C HIS A 144 20.76 5.54 26.73
N ASP A 145 19.77 4.79 27.23
CA ASP A 145 19.06 3.81 26.42
C ASP A 145 18.17 4.52 25.39
N LYS A 146 17.93 3.85 24.26
CA LYS A 146 17.03 4.39 23.23
C LYS A 146 15.62 4.48 23.82
N ILE A 147 15.12 5.70 23.98
CA ILE A 147 13.73 5.95 24.38
C ILE A 147 12.88 6.26 23.18
N ILE A 148 11.62 5.82 23.22
CA ILE A 148 10.62 6.24 22.25
C ILE A 148 9.61 7.10 22.98
N LYS A 149 9.54 8.36 22.56
CA LYS A 149 8.67 9.38 23.14
C LYS A 149 7.48 9.61 22.22
N SER A 150 6.29 9.43 22.76
CA SER A 150 5.01 9.68 22.10
C SER A 150 4.26 10.77 22.86
N TYR A 151 4.44 12.02 22.43
CA TYR A 151 4.14 13.21 23.24
C TYR A 151 4.82 13.13 24.61
N ASP A 152 4.06 12.90 25.69
CA ASP A 152 4.57 12.84 27.05
C ASP A 152 4.75 11.41 27.56
N HIS A 153 4.44 10.39 26.75
CA HIS A 153 4.59 8.98 27.11
C HIS A 153 5.92 8.43 26.62
N VAL A 154 6.61 7.68 27.49
CA VAL A 154 7.93 7.11 27.21
C VAL A 154 7.89 5.60 27.37
N TYR A 155 8.46 4.90 26.39
CA TYR A 155 8.53 3.45 26.35
C TYR A 155 9.95 2.98 26.08
N CYS A 156 10.33 1.84 26.68
CA CYS A 156 11.55 1.16 26.28
C CYS A 156 11.37 0.53 24.90
N THR A 157 12.45 0.40 24.14
CA THR A 157 12.42 -0.16 22.78
C THR A 157 11.86 -1.57 22.74
N THR A 158 12.13 -2.38 23.76
CA THR A 158 11.66 -3.76 23.85
C THR A 158 10.14 -3.82 23.93
N CYS A 159 9.52 -3.14 24.90
CA CYS A 159 8.07 -3.19 25.07
C CYS A 159 7.35 -2.66 23.83
N LEU A 160 7.77 -1.50 23.33
CA LEU A 160 7.10 -0.90 22.18
C LEU A 160 7.36 -1.69 20.88
N GLY A 161 8.58 -2.21 20.70
CA GLY A 161 8.90 -3.07 19.55
C GLY A 161 8.10 -4.37 19.53
N THR A 162 7.90 -4.99 20.70
CA THR A 162 7.03 -6.17 20.85
C THR A 162 5.57 -5.83 20.52
N ASP A 163 5.05 -4.73 21.05
CA ASP A 163 3.68 -4.28 20.79
C ASP A 163 3.42 -4.03 19.30
N ILE A 164 4.32 -3.30 18.63
CA ILE A 164 4.24 -3.05 17.18
C ILE A 164 4.34 -4.37 16.39
N SER A 165 5.22 -5.28 16.79
CA SER A 165 5.39 -6.57 16.09
C SER A 165 4.13 -7.42 16.19
N ILE A 166 3.49 -7.48 17.37
CA ILE A 166 2.21 -8.16 17.57
C ILE A 166 1.14 -7.54 16.67
N ALA A 167 1.02 -6.21 16.66
CA ALA A 167 0.04 -5.52 15.82
C ALA A 167 0.24 -5.81 14.32
N ILE A 168 1.48 -5.92 13.85
CA ILE A 168 1.81 -6.30 12.46
C ILE A 168 1.38 -7.75 12.18
N ASP A 169 1.61 -8.67 13.12
CA ASP A 169 1.21 -10.07 12.95
C ASP A 169 -0.31 -10.26 12.98
N GLU A 170 -1.03 -9.41 13.71
CA GLU A 170 -2.50 -9.39 13.74
C GLU A 170 -3.12 -8.90 12.42
N GLY A 171 -2.44 -8.02 11.69
CA GLY A 171 -2.81 -7.67 10.31
C GLY A 171 -2.76 -6.18 9.98
N PRO A 172 -3.53 -5.72 8.98
CA PRO A 172 -3.43 -4.37 8.43
C PRO A 172 -3.84 -3.25 9.40
N GLY A 173 -4.45 -3.58 10.54
CA GLY A 173 -4.74 -2.63 11.62
C GLY A 173 -3.50 -1.91 12.17
N CYS A 174 -2.31 -2.51 11.99
CA CYS A 174 -1.03 -1.92 12.39
C CYS A 174 -0.74 -0.54 11.75
N LEU A 175 -1.34 -0.23 10.59
CA LEU A 175 -1.18 1.08 9.92
C LEU A 175 -1.84 2.23 10.69
N SER A 176 -2.78 1.90 11.59
CA SER A 176 -3.47 2.86 12.46
C SER A 176 -3.01 2.75 13.91
N LEU A 177 -1.87 2.10 14.17
CA LEU A 177 -1.35 1.93 15.51
C LEU A 177 -1.14 3.28 16.21
N ARG A 178 -1.50 3.30 17.50
CA ARG A 178 -1.45 4.49 18.34
C ARG A 178 -0.62 4.24 19.59
N CYS A 179 -0.34 5.32 20.32
CA CYS A 179 0.21 5.27 21.66
C CYS A 179 -0.55 4.25 22.52
N PRO A 180 0.14 3.39 23.28
CA PRO A 180 -0.50 2.43 24.20
C PRO A 180 -1.31 3.10 25.33
N ASP A 181 -1.06 4.37 25.64
CA ASP A 181 -1.85 5.10 26.65
C ASP A 181 -3.27 5.41 26.12
N PRO A 182 -4.34 4.98 26.81
CA PRO A 182 -5.73 5.15 26.34
C PRO A 182 -6.21 6.60 26.16
N LYS A 183 -5.55 7.57 26.80
CA LYS A 183 -5.89 9.00 26.68
C LYS A 183 -5.10 9.67 25.56
N CYS A 184 -4.19 8.94 24.92
CA CYS A 184 -3.29 9.45 23.90
C CYS A 184 -3.65 8.87 22.53
N ASN A 185 -3.96 9.74 21.56
CA ASN A 185 -4.25 9.33 20.18
C ASN A 185 -3.02 9.45 19.26
N ALA A 186 -1.80 9.46 19.81
CA ALA A 186 -0.61 9.68 19.00
C ALA A 186 -0.38 8.55 18.00
N PRO A 187 -0.25 8.83 16.71
CA PRO A 187 0.09 7.83 15.71
C PRO A 187 1.57 7.42 15.80
N PHE A 188 1.85 6.14 15.58
CA PHE A 188 3.20 5.70 15.25
C PHE A 188 3.35 5.65 13.73
N GLY A 189 4.29 6.45 13.22
CA GLY A 189 4.63 6.48 11.81
C GLY A 189 5.58 5.35 11.42
N GLU A 190 5.85 5.28 10.11
CA GLU A 190 6.81 4.35 9.52
C GLU A 190 8.22 4.47 10.13
N ASP A 191 8.59 5.66 10.59
CA ASP A 191 9.86 5.95 11.25
C ASP A 191 10.04 5.13 12.55
N ILE A 192 9.02 5.08 13.40
CA ILE A 192 9.05 4.31 14.64
C ILE A 192 8.99 2.80 14.36
N VAL A 193 8.16 2.38 13.41
CA VAL A 193 8.09 0.98 12.99
C VAL A 193 9.46 0.51 12.49
N ASN A 194 10.07 1.25 11.58
CA ASN A 194 11.37 0.92 11.00
C ASN A 194 12.51 0.89 12.03
N LEU A 195 12.39 1.66 13.10
CA LEU A 195 13.39 1.71 14.16
C LEU A 195 13.33 0.49 15.09
N LEU A 196 12.13 -0.05 15.33
CA LEU A 196 11.89 -0.97 16.45
C LEU A 196 11.71 -2.44 16.05
N VAL A 197 11.23 -2.71 14.83
CA VAL A 197 10.86 -4.08 14.44
C VAL A 197 11.90 -4.74 13.54
N SER A 198 11.85 -6.07 13.44
CA SER A 198 12.72 -6.86 12.56
C SER A 198 12.43 -6.61 11.08
N GLU A 199 13.39 -6.93 10.21
CA GLU A 199 13.22 -6.81 8.75
C GLU A 199 12.03 -7.62 8.21
N GLU A 200 11.72 -8.77 8.83
CA GLU A 200 10.53 -9.56 8.48
C GLU A 200 9.23 -8.80 8.77
N CYS A 201 9.14 -8.20 9.97
CA CYS A 201 7.99 -7.37 10.35
C CYS A 201 7.86 -6.14 9.44
N LYS A 202 8.98 -5.49 9.10
CA LYS A 202 8.98 -4.37 8.14
C LYS A 202 8.40 -4.80 6.79
N ARG A 203 8.81 -5.97 6.27
CA ARG A 203 8.29 -6.49 5.00
C ARG A 203 6.76 -6.69 5.06
N LYS A 204 6.23 -7.27 6.14
CA LYS A 204 4.78 -7.43 6.34
C LYS A 204 4.07 -6.07 6.42
N TYR A 205 4.62 -5.15 7.22
CA TYR A 205 4.11 -3.79 7.34
C TYR A 205 4.02 -3.08 5.97
N TYR A 206 5.08 -3.16 5.16
CA TYR A 206 5.09 -2.59 3.81
C TYR A 206 4.06 -3.22 2.87
N GLN A 207 3.84 -4.53 2.97
CA GLN A 207 2.79 -5.20 2.21
C GLN A 207 1.40 -4.65 2.57
N TYR A 208 1.11 -4.47 3.87
CA TYR A 208 -0.14 -3.82 4.30
C TYR A 208 -0.22 -2.38 3.82
N PHE A 209 0.88 -1.65 3.87
CA PHE A 209 0.94 -0.25 3.43
C PHE A 209 0.62 -0.10 1.94
N VAL A 210 1.20 -0.94 1.08
CA VAL A 210 0.87 -1.01 -0.37
C VAL A 210 -0.60 -1.37 -0.57
N ARG A 211 -1.10 -2.35 0.19
CA ARG A 211 -2.48 -2.79 0.09
C ARG A 211 -3.50 -1.72 0.49
N ALA A 212 -3.19 -0.94 1.51
CA ALA A 212 -4.03 0.18 1.95
C ALA A 212 -4.21 1.24 0.84
N TYR A 213 -3.20 1.45 -0.02
CA TYR A 213 -3.34 2.34 -1.17
C TYR A 213 -4.33 1.80 -2.20
N VAL A 214 -4.24 0.51 -2.54
CA VAL A 214 -5.14 -0.13 -3.52
C VAL A 214 -6.58 -0.17 -3.01
N GLU A 215 -6.77 -0.48 -1.73
CA GLU A 215 -8.10 -0.58 -1.12
C GLU A 215 -8.74 0.80 -0.88
N GLY A 216 -7.92 1.83 -0.65
CA GLY A 216 -8.37 3.20 -0.44
C GLY A 216 -8.69 3.98 -1.72
N ASN A 217 -8.05 3.64 -2.84
CA ASN A 217 -8.19 4.37 -4.10
C ASN A 217 -9.22 3.73 -5.03
N SER A 218 -10.29 4.47 -5.38
CA SER A 218 -11.35 3.96 -6.25
C SER A 218 -10.90 3.66 -7.68
N ASN A 219 -9.83 4.30 -8.13
CA ASN A 219 -9.32 4.17 -9.50
C ASN A 219 -8.32 3.01 -9.66
N VAL A 220 -8.13 2.22 -8.61
CA VAL A 220 -7.12 1.18 -8.54
C VAL A 220 -7.75 -0.11 -8.03
N LYS A 221 -7.43 -1.26 -8.64
CA LYS A 221 -7.92 -2.58 -8.24
C LYS A 221 -6.82 -3.63 -8.36
N TRP A 222 -6.87 -4.64 -7.49
CA TRP A 222 -5.99 -5.81 -7.59
C TRP A 222 -6.30 -6.62 -8.85
N CYS A 223 -5.27 -7.22 -9.44
CA CYS A 223 -5.44 -8.23 -10.48
C CYS A 223 -6.24 -9.42 -9.91
N PRO A 224 -7.27 -9.93 -10.62
CA PRO A 224 -8.09 -11.04 -10.14
C PRO A 224 -7.39 -12.40 -10.24
N ALA A 225 -6.26 -12.49 -10.94
CA ALA A 225 -5.53 -13.74 -11.10
C ALA A 225 -4.92 -14.20 -9.76
N PRO A 226 -5.00 -15.51 -9.43
CA PRO A 226 -4.35 -16.04 -8.23
C PRO A 226 -2.85 -15.78 -8.28
N ASP A 227 -2.25 -15.50 -7.13
CA ASP A 227 -0.82 -15.22 -6.95
C ASP A 227 -0.27 -14.02 -7.76
N CYS A 228 -1.14 -13.19 -8.33
CA CYS A 228 -0.73 -11.98 -9.03
C CYS A 228 -0.75 -10.76 -8.10
N SER A 229 0.42 -10.19 -7.81
CA SER A 229 0.57 -8.94 -7.05
C SER A 229 0.47 -7.66 -7.90
N SER A 230 0.03 -7.79 -9.16
CA SER A 230 -0.16 -6.64 -10.05
C SER A 230 -1.46 -5.91 -9.75
N VAL A 231 -1.47 -4.63 -10.06
CA VAL A 231 -2.55 -3.70 -9.79
C VAL A 231 -2.94 -2.98 -11.06
N ILE A 232 -4.24 -2.84 -11.30
CA ILE A 232 -4.81 -2.19 -12.48
C ILE A 232 -5.29 -0.80 -12.05
N GLN A 233 -4.70 0.23 -12.63
CA GLN A 233 -5.08 1.63 -12.45
C GLN A 233 -5.85 2.11 -13.68
N TYR A 234 -7.02 2.70 -13.48
CA TYR A 234 -7.81 3.32 -14.53
C TYR A 234 -7.32 4.76 -14.83
N ILE A 235 -7.18 5.12 -16.11
CA ILE A 235 -6.69 6.42 -16.61
C ILE A 235 -7.76 7.14 -17.45
N GLY A 236 -9.03 7.04 -17.08
CA GLY A 236 -10.09 7.83 -17.71
C GLY A 236 -10.58 8.97 -16.83
N ALA A 237 -11.12 10.02 -17.47
CA ALA A 237 -11.74 11.14 -16.78
C ALA A 237 -12.92 10.68 -15.92
N ASN A 238 -12.93 11.13 -14.66
CA ASN A 238 -13.87 10.83 -13.58
C ASN A 238 -15.30 10.42 -13.99
N GLY A 239 -15.81 9.32 -13.39
CA GLY A 239 -17.26 9.15 -13.20
C GLY A 239 -17.84 7.74 -13.38
N GLY A 240 -17.11 6.79 -13.96
CA GLY A 240 -17.60 5.41 -14.09
C GLY A 240 -17.20 4.55 -12.88
N LYS A 241 -18.12 3.78 -12.32
CA LYS A 241 -17.73 2.56 -11.58
C LYS A 241 -17.19 1.57 -12.62
N TRP A 242 -15.88 1.34 -12.61
CA TRP A 242 -15.27 0.31 -13.46
C TRP A 242 -15.20 -0.99 -12.67
N SER A 243 -15.68 -2.07 -13.28
CA SER A 243 -15.62 -3.43 -12.74
C SER A 243 -14.72 -4.26 -13.66
N LEU A 244 -13.89 -5.11 -13.07
CA LEU A 244 -13.10 -6.12 -13.79
C LEU A 244 -13.98 -7.33 -14.12
#